data_AF-A0A953TBW2-F1
#
_entry.id   AF-A0A953TBW2-F1
#
_cell.length_a   1.000
_cell.length_b   1.000
_cell.length_c   1.000
_cell.angle_alpha   90.00
_cell.angle_beta   90.00
_cell.angle_gamma   90.00
#
_symmetry.space_group_name_H-M   'P 1'
#
loop_
_entity.id
_entity.type
_entity.pdbx_description
1 polymer ?
#
loop_
_entity_poly.entity_id
_entity_poly.type
_entity_poly.pdbx_seq_one_letter_code
_entity_poly.pdbx_strand_id
1 'polypeptide(L)' 'MKRQCPICRKPTDSETDADFPFCSERCRLLDLGNWASEKYRISEPVIDESVPETPERDEDAHKP' A
#
# COMPACT_ATOMS: atom_id res chain seq x y z
N MET A 1 -13.43 7.11 -17.09
CA MET A 1 -13.68 6.71 -15.67
C MET A 1 -13.00 7.72 -14.77
N LYS A 2 -13.74 8.35 -13.85
CA LYS A 2 -13.20 9.40 -12.97
C LYS A 2 -12.60 8.82 -11.67
N ARG A 3 -11.44 9.35 -11.28
CA ARG A 3 -10.68 8.99 -10.07
C ARG A 3 -10.01 10.23 -9.47
N GLN A 4 -9.36 10.05 -8.32
CA GLN A 4 -8.47 11.04 -7.72
C GLN A 4 -7.03 10.59 -7.94
N CYS A 5 -6.14 11.50 -8.33
CA CYS A 5 -4.73 11.21 -8.47
C CYS A 5 -4.17 10.72 -7.11
N PRO A 6 -3.52 9.55 -7.06
CA PRO A 6 -3.05 8.98 -5.79
C PRO A 6 -1.94 9.80 -5.13
N ILE A 7 -1.24 10.65 -5.89
CA ILE A 7 -0.11 11.46 -5.42
C ILE A 7 -0.55 12.81 -4.86
N CYS A 8 -1.46 13.52 -5.55
CA CYS A 8 -1.83 14.89 -5.18
C CYS A 8 -3.34 15.14 -5.01
N ARG A 9 -4.18 14.12 -5.21
CA ARG A 9 -5.65 14.17 -5.07
C ARG A 9 -6.34 15.18 -5.98
N LYS A 10 -5.74 15.54 -7.12
CA LYS A 10 -6.46 16.23 -8.19
C LYS A 10 -7.38 15.24 -8.94
N PRO A 11 -8.55 15.69 -9.43
CA PRO A 11 -9.42 14.85 -10.26
C PRO A 11 -8.70 14.36 -11.51
N THR A 12 -8.99 13.12 -11.93
CA THR A 12 -8.51 12.53 -13.19
C THR A 12 -9.62 11.78 -13.91
N ASP A 13 -9.54 11.67 -15.23
CA ASP A 13 -10.47 10.92 -16.08
C ASP A 13 -9.71 10.08 -17.13
N SER A 14 -9.99 8.78 -17.18
CA SER A 14 -9.33 7.85 -18.12
C SER A 14 -9.53 8.17 -19.59
N GLU A 15 -10.58 8.94 -19.93
CA GLU A 15 -10.87 9.28 -21.33
C GLU A 15 -10.10 10.51 -21.83
N THR A 16 -9.66 11.38 -20.92
CA THR A 16 -9.07 12.68 -21.29
C THR A 16 -7.64 12.86 -20.83
N ASP A 17 -7.24 12.19 -19.74
CA ASP A 17 -5.91 12.36 -19.15
C ASP A 17 -4.95 11.28 -19.64
N ALA A 18 -3.94 11.67 -20.41
CA ALA A 18 -2.94 10.74 -20.96
C ALA A 18 -2.15 9.98 -19.89
N ASP A 19 -1.97 10.58 -18.70
CA ASP A 19 -1.24 9.98 -17.58
C ASP A 19 -2.17 9.25 -16.57
N PHE A 20 -3.43 8.99 -16.91
CA PHE A 20 -4.36 8.28 -16.02
C PHE A 20 -3.71 6.99 -15.48
N PRO A 21 -3.72 6.73 -14.15
CA PRO A 21 -4.58 7.33 -13.11
C PRO A 21 -4.06 8.63 -12.47
N PHE A 22 -2.94 9.18 -12.95
CA PHE A 22 -2.32 10.40 -12.44
C PHE A 22 -2.81 11.64 -13.19
N CYS A 23 -2.74 12.81 -12.55
CA CYS A 23 -3.16 14.06 -13.20
C CYS A 23 -2.10 14.69 -14.12
N SER A 24 -0.89 14.12 -14.17
CA SER A 24 0.25 14.60 -14.95
C SER A 24 1.43 13.63 -14.88
N GLU A 25 2.33 13.71 -15.87
CA GLU A 25 3.60 13.00 -15.91
C GLU A 25 4.42 13.19 -14.62
N ARG A 26 4.44 14.40 -14.05
CA ARG A 26 5.13 14.68 -12.78
C ARG A 26 4.64 13.75 -11.67
N CYS A 27 3.33 13.53 -11.54
CA CYS A 27 2.79 12.65 -10.50
C CYS A 27 3.12 11.18 -10.79
N ARG A 28 3.10 10.75 -12.06
CA ARG A 28 3.52 9.41 -12.47
C ARG A 28 4.98 9.12 -12.08
N LEU A 29 5.88 10.09 -12.33
CA LEU A 29 7.30 9.97 -11.96
C LEU A 29 7.53 9.98 -10.45
N LEU A 30 6.77 10.79 -9.69
CA LEU A 30 6.84 10.80 -8.23
C LEU A 30 6.38 9.47 -7.62
N ASP A 31 5.32 8.87 -8.16
CA ASP A 31 4.87 7.54 -7.74
C ASP A 31 5.94 6.48 -7.97
N LEU A 32 6.52 6.47 -9.18
CA LEU A 32 7.64 5.59 -9.51
C LEU A 32 8.84 5.81 -8.56
N GLY A 33 9.15 7.06 -8.23
CA GLY A 33 10.18 7.39 -7.26
C GLY A 33 9.88 6.88 -5.84
N ASN A 34 8.61 6.92 -5.41
CA ASN A 34 8.20 6.37 -4.13
C ASN A 34 8.36 4.84 -4.08
N TRP A 35 8.03 4.15 -5.17
CA TRP A 35 8.30 2.71 -5.32
C TRP A 35 9.79 2.40 -5.25
N ALA A 36 10.60 3.09 -6.05
CA ALA A 36 12.05 2.89 -6.09
C ALA A 36 12.73 3.22 -4.75
N SER A 37 12.13 4.09 -3.95
CA SER A 37 12.64 4.49 -2.62
C SER A 37 12.03 3.67 -1.48
N GLU A 38 11.31 2.58 -1.77
CA GLU A 38 10.67 1.70 -0.78
C GLU A 38 9.76 2.43 0.21
N LYS A 39 9.12 3.53 -0.22
CA LYS A 39 8.22 4.32 0.65
C LYS A 39 6.88 3.65 0.88
N TYR A 40 6.44 2.79 -0.03
CA TYR A 40 5.23 2.01 0.13
C TYR A 40 5.54 0.76 0.94
N ARG A 41 4.92 0.65 2.12
CA ARG A 41 5.10 -0.47 3.05
C ARG A 41 3.73 -1.06 3.39
N ILE A 42 3.62 -2.38 3.34
CA ILE A 42 2.50 -3.13 3.90
C ILE A 42 2.89 -3.46 5.34
N SER A 43 2.05 -3.04 6.29
CA SER A 43 2.31 -3.17 7.73
C SER A 43 1.75 -4.46 8.36
N GLU A 44 1.04 -5.28 7.58
CA GLU A 44 0.48 -6.53 8.09
C GLU A 44 1.58 -7.59 8.31
N PRO A 45 1.47 -8.39 9.38
CA PRO A 45 2.36 -9.52 9.59
C PRO A 45 2.22 -10.49 8.42
N VAL A 46 3.35 -11.01 7.94
CA VAL A 46 3.33 -12.08 6.93
C VAL A 46 2.76 -13.31 7.60
N ILE A 47 1.52 -13.65 7.27
CA ILE A 47 0.88 -14.88 7.70
C ILE A 47 1.44 -15.98 6.80
N ASP A 48 2.26 -16.86 7.36
CA ASP A 48 2.71 -18.04 6.65
C ASP A 48 1.57 -19.07 6.64
N GLU A 49 0.84 -19.17 5.53
CA GLU A 49 -0.26 -20.11 5.37
C GLU A 49 0.18 -21.58 5.46
N SER A 50 1.50 -21.86 5.39
CA SER A 50 2.05 -23.20 5.59
C SER A 50 2.29 -23.56 7.06
N VAL A 51 2.19 -22.58 7.97
CA VAL A 51 2.29 -22.77 9.42
C VAL A 51 0.87 -22.83 9.98
N PRO A 52 0.42 -23.98 10.52
CA PRO A 52 -0.86 -24.04 11.21
C PRO A 52 -0.88 -23.06 12.38
N GLU A 53 -1.94 -22.26 12.52
CA GLU A 53 -2.16 -21.44 13.70
C GLU A 53 -2.26 -22.35 14.93
N THR A 54 -1.17 -22.51 15.68
CA THR A 54 -1.24 -23.07 17.03
C THR A 54 -1.64 -21.93 17.96
N PRO A 55 -2.78 -22.00 18.67
CA PRO A 55 -3.07 -21.05 19.72
C PRO A 55 -2.05 -21.28 20.84
N GLU A 56 -1.03 -20.42 20.93
CA GLU A 56 -0.18 -20.36 22.11
C GLU A 56 -1.06 -19.96 23.29
N ARG A 57 -1.23 -20.92 24.19
CA ARG A 57 -1.91 -20.77 25.46
C ARG A 57 -1.07 -19.80 26.29
N ASP A 58 -1.65 -18.67 26.69
CA ASP A 58 -1.12 -17.84 27.78
C ASP A 58 -1.11 -18.67 29.08
N GLU A 59 -0.11 -19.52 29.24
CA GLU A 59 0.25 -20.20 30.48
C GLU A 59 1.74 -20.01 30.75
N ASP A 60 2.19 -18.77 30.99
CA ASP A 60 3.24 -18.51 31.99
C ASP A 60 3.36 -17.03 32.36
N ALA A 61 2.47 -16.56 33.23
CA ALA A 61 2.76 -15.41 34.10
C ALA A 61 2.10 -15.60 35.48
N HIS A 62 2.22 -16.80 36.03
CA HIS A 62 2.24 -16.97 37.48
C HIS A 62 3.70 -17.13 37.91
N LYS A 63 4.35 -16.02 38.23
CA LYS A 63 5.60 -16.04 38.99
C LYS A 63 5.45 -15.04 40.15
N PRO A 64 5.80 -15.46 41.39
CA PRO A 64 5.31 -14.88 42.64
C PRO A 64 5.76 -13.45 42.90
#